data_AF-A0AAW7VR56-F1
#
_entry.id   AF-A0AAW7VR56-F1
#
_cell.length_a   1.000
_cell.length_b   1.000
_cell.length_c   1.000
_cell.angle_alpha   90.00
_cell.angle_beta   90.00
_cell.angle_gamma   90.00
#
_symmetry.space_group_name_H-M   'P 1'
#
loop_
_entity.id
_entity.type
_entity.pdbx_description
1 polymer ?
#
loop_
_entity_poly.entity_id
_entity_poly.type
_entity_poly.pdbx_seq_one_letter_code
_entity_poly.pdbx_strand_id
1 'polypeptide(L)'
;MGTSRQHIESALAESGATDVLFSQRGHLHALAFRSQGRQFRIILSAPRPPGNPALPGEAAIWSRHESTSKTLELDARRLWHAFALSIDAKLAAAAAGVATLESEFLAHVVLPGNHTVIDELEPVIASSYQSGQPPLIRTATPPLDG
;
A
#
# COMPACT_ATOMS: atom_id res chain seq x y z
N MET A 1 -2.80 -14.78 13.72
CA MET A 1 -3.00 -13.49 13.02
C MET A 1 -2.84 -12.26 13.94
N GLY A 2 -2.91 -12.37 15.28
CA GLY A 2 -2.78 -11.20 16.18
C GLY A 2 -1.36 -10.68 16.43
N THR A 3 -0.33 -11.52 16.31
CA THR A 3 1.06 -11.16 16.65
C THR A 3 1.69 -10.17 15.68
N SER A 4 1.44 -10.31 14.38
CA SER A 4 2.02 -9.41 13.36
C SER A 4 1.45 -8.01 13.40
N ARG A 5 0.14 -7.85 13.69
CA ARG A 5 -0.49 -6.53 13.76
C ARG A 5 0.00 -5.73 14.96
N GLN A 6 0.00 -6.34 16.15
CA GLN A 6 0.49 -5.68 17.36
C GLN A 6 1.97 -5.30 17.24
N HIS A 7 2.78 -6.15 16.61
CA HIS A 7 4.19 -5.82 16.36
C HIS A 7 4.32 -4.58 15.46
N ILE A 8 3.59 -4.52 14.34
CA ILE A 8 3.63 -3.36 13.44
C ILE A 8 3.11 -2.09 14.14
N GLU A 9 2.04 -2.19 14.95
CA GLU A 9 1.52 -1.06 15.73
C GLU A 9 2.58 -0.52 16.71
N SER A 10 3.26 -1.39 17.45
CA SER A 10 4.34 -0.99 18.36
C SER A 10 5.53 -0.38 17.63
N ALA A 11 5.99 -1.00 16.55
CA ALA A 11 7.14 -0.53 15.77
C ALA A 11 6.87 0.85 15.14
N LEU A 12 5.64 1.07 14.66
CA LEU A 12 5.19 2.37 14.15
C LEU A 12 5.16 3.41 15.27
N ALA A 13 4.63 3.07 16.45
CA ALA A 13 4.57 3.98 17.59
C ALA A 13 5.98 4.38 18.07
N GLU A 14 6.92 3.43 18.16
CA GLU A 14 8.33 3.69 18.48
C GLU A 14 9.02 4.60 17.46
N SER A 15 8.61 4.50 16.20
CA SER A 15 9.10 5.35 15.11
C SER A 15 8.42 6.74 15.06
N GLY A 16 7.56 7.06 16.03
CA GLY A 16 6.86 8.35 16.12
C GLY A 16 5.63 8.46 15.24
N ALA A 17 5.00 7.34 14.88
CA ALA A 17 3.69 7.34 14.24
C ALA A 17 2.56 7.41 15.28
N THR A 18 1.50 8.14 14.95
CA THR A 18 0.26 8.26 15.72
C THR A 18 -0.93 7.82 14.87
N ASP A 19 -2.10 7.65 15.49
CA ASP A 19 -3.36 7.35 14.79
C ASP A 19 -3.27 6.12 13.86
N VAL A 20 -2.56 5.07 14.30
CA VAL A 20 -2.39 3.85 13.53
C VAL A 20 -3.73 3.13 13.42
N LEU A 21 -4.22 2.99 12.19
CA LEU A 21 -5.49 2.36 11.85
C LEU A 21 -5.26 1.25 10.83
N PHE A 22 -5.65 0.04 11.20
CA PHE A 22 -5.81 -1.07 10.26
C PHE A 22 -7.28 -1.19 9.89
N SER A 23 -7.57 -1.12 8.59
CA SER A 23 -8.90 -1.37 8.05
C SER A 23 -8.87 -2.51 7.05
N GLN A 24 -9.95 -3.27 7.01
CA GLN A 24 -10.15 -4.32 6.03
C GLN A 24 -11.54 -4.15 5.42
N ARG A 25 -11.60 -4.12 4.09
CA ARG A 25 -12.86 -4.09 3.33
C ARG A 25 -12.80 -5.15 2.25
N GLY A 26 -13.39 -6.31 2.52
CA GLY A 26 -13.34 -7.47 1.63
C GLY A 26 -11.90 -7.94 1.45
N HIS A 27 -11.36 -7.80 0.23
CA HIS A 27 -10.00 -8.17 -0.17
C HIS A 27 -8.99 -7.01 -0.08
N LEU A 28 -9.47 -5.81 0.26
CA LEU A 28 -8.61 -4.65 0.47
C LEU A 28 -8.24 -4.59 1.94
N HIS A 29 -6.95 -4.49 2.20
CA HIS A 29 -6.40 -4.20 3.51
C HIS A 29 -5.72 -2.85 3.43
N ALA A 30 -5.97 -1.97 4.39
CA ALA A 30 -5.32 -0.69 4.44
C ALA A 30 -4.72 -0.44 5.81
N LEU A 31 -3.49 0.08 5.79
CA LEU A 31 -2.79 0.61 6.93
C LEU A 31 -2.73 2.12 6.76
N ALA A 32 -3.32 2.85 7.69
CA ALA A 32 -3.19 4.30 7.77
C ALA A 32 -2.50 4.67 9.08
N PHE A 33 -1.65 5.69 9.06
CA PHE A 33 -1.06 6.26 10.26
C PHE A 33 -0.69 7.71 9.99
N ARG A 34 -0.42 8.48 11.04
CA ARG A 34 0.08 9.85 10.93
C ARG A 34 1.48 9.93 11.51
N SER A 35 2.31 10.80 10.95
CA SER A 35 3.60 11.14 11.53
C SER A 35 4.05 12.51 11.01
N GLN A 36 4.70 13.30 11.87
CA GLN A 36 5.22 14.63 11.53
C GLN A 36 4.20 15.54 10.80
N GLY A 37 2.93 15.50 11.21
CA GLY A 37 1.85 16.31 10.62
C GLY A 37 1.29 15.79 9.30
N ARG A 38 1.83 14.69 8.75
CA ARG A 38 1.35 14.05 7.52
C ARG A 38 0.55 12.79 7.84
N GLN A 39 -0.35 12.43 6.93
CA GLN A 39 -1.07 11.17 6.95
C GLN A 39 -0.51 10.26 5.87
N PHE A 40 -0.32 9.00 6.21
CA PHE A 40 0.14 7.95 5.32
C PHE A 40 -0.98 6.92 5.17
N ARG A 41 -1.16 6.39 3.96
CA ARG A 41 -2.13 5.33 3.67
C ARG A 41 -1.54 4.34 2.68
N ILE A 42 -1.38 3.10 3.13
CA ILE A 42 -0.94 1.99 2.32
C ILE A 42 -2.14 1.09 2.07
N ILE A 43 -2.45 0.82 0.80
CA ILE A 43 -3.53 -0.08 0.40
C ILE A 43 -2.89 -1.32 -0.21
N LEU A 44 -3.24 -2.47 0.36
CA LEU A 44 -2.88 -3.79 -0.14
C LEU A 44 -4.13 -4.43 -0.73
N SER A 45 -4.02 -4.84 -1.98
CA SER A 45 -5.04 -5.66 -2.61
C SER A 45 -4.62 -7.11 -2.50
N ALA A 46 -5.42 -7.94 -1.83
CA ALA A 46 -5.18 -9.38 -1.83
C ALA A 46 -5.20 -9.90 -3.28
N PRO A 47 -4.33 -10.86 -3.63
CA PRO A 47 -4.29 -11.42 -4.97
C PRO A 47 -5.66 -12.00 -5.31
N ARG A 48 -6.27 -11.44 -6.36
CA ARG A 48 -7.49 -12.00 -6.94
C ARG A 48 -7.06 -13.16 -7.84
N PRO A 49 -7.79 -14.30 -7.86
CA PRO A 49 -7.55 -15.28 -8.91
C PRO A 49 -7.67 -14.56 -10.26
N PRO A 50 -6.79 -14.86 -11.24
CA PRO A 50 -6.96 -14.31 -12.58
C PRO A 50 -8.39 -14.61 -13.02
N GLY A 51 -9.13 -13.57 -13.40
CA GLY A 51 -10.49 -13.71 -13.88
C GLY A 51 -10.47 -14.65 -15.08
N ASN A 52 -10.92 -15.89 -14.90
CA ASN A 52 -10.95 -16.84 -15.99
C ASN A 52 -12.01 -16.36 -17.00
N PRO A 53 -11.70 -16.19 -18.29
CA PRO A 53 -12.74 -16.08 -19.30
C PRO A 53 -13.57 -17.36 -19.24
N ALA A 54 -14.89 -17.20 -19.09
CA ALA A 54 -15.83 -18.28 -18.82
C ALA A 54 -15.75 -19.40 -19.87
N LEU A 55 -15.62 -20.66 -19.42
CA LEU A 55 -15.97 -21.85 -20.20
C LEU A 55 -16.78 -22.82 -19.31
N PRO A 56 -17.82 -23.51 -19.84
CA PRO A 56 -18.79 -24.25 -19.03
C PRO A 56 -18.37 -25.70 -18.76
N GLY A 57 -18.60 -26.20 -17.54
CA GLY A 57 -18.45 -27.63 -17.19
C GLY A 57 -18.57 -27.91 -15.69
N GLU A 58 -19.79 -28.18 -15.22
CA GLU A 58 -20.24 -28.14 -13.82
C GLU A 58 -19.54 -29.12 -12.85
N ALA A 59 -18.93 -30.21 -13.33
CA ALA A 59 -18.29 -31.20 -12.46
C ALA A 59 -16.83 -30.90 -12.08
N ALA A 60 -16.14 -30.02 -12.82
CA ALA A 60 -14.75 -29.61 -12.53
C ALA A 60 -14.65 -28.42 -11.56
N ILE A 61 -15.79 -27.82 -11.22
CA ILE A 61 -15.88 -26.57 -10.47
C ILE A 61 -15.66 -26.82 -8.97
N TRP A 62 -16.15 -27.93 -8.41
CA TRP A 62 -16.11 -28.17 -6.97
C TRP A 62 -14.70 -28.53 -6.45
N SER A 63 -13.96 -29.41 -7.14
CA SER A 63 -12.57 -29.75 -6.77
C SER A 63 -11.57 -28.62 -7.05
N ARG A 64 -11.86 -27.77 -8.06
CA ARG A 64 -11.07 -26.57 -8.36
C ARG A 64 -11.34 -25.45 -7.35
N HIS A 65 -12.57 -25.26 -6.89
CA HIS A 65 -12.94 -24.22 -5.93
C HIS A 65 -12.29 -24.41 -4.55
N GLU A 66 -12.19 -25.65 -4.06
CA GLU A 66 -11.52 -25.93 -2.78
C GLU A 66 -9.98 -25.76 -2.88
N SER A 67 -9.41 -26.15 -4.03
CA SER A 67 -7.97 -26.03 -4.31
C SER A 67 -7.57 -24.57 -4.54
N THR A 68 -8.38 -23.80 -5.28
CA THR A 68 -8.21 -22.36 -5.48
C THR A 68 -8.38 -21.59 -4.16
N SER A 69 -9.31 -21.98 -3.28
CA SER A 69 -9.47 -21.32 -1.97
C SER A 69 -8.23 -21.50 -1.08
N LYS A 70 -7.64 -22.70 -1.05
CA LYS A 70 -6.40 -22.98 -0.30
C LYS A 70 -5.20 -22.23 -0.89
N THR A 71 -5.07 -22.16 -2.21
CA THR A 71 -4.00 -21.38 -2.87
C THR A 71 -4.16 -19.88 -2.60
N LEU A 72 -5.37 -19.34 -2.68
CA LEU A 72 -5.64 -17.93 -2.40
C LEU A 72 -5.37 -17.57 -0.93
N GLU A 73 -5.69 -18.46 0.01
CA GLU A 73 -5.35 -18.24 1.42
C GLU A 73 -3.83 -18.25 1.65
N LEU A 74 -3.11 -19.16 1.00
CA LEU A 74 -1.65 -19.21 1.05
C LEU A 74 -1.01 -17.96 0.43
N ASP A 75 -1.51 -17.50 -0.71
CA ASP A 75 -1.01 -16.29 -1.38
C ASP A 75 -1.33 -15.03 -0.58
N ALA A 76 -2.50 -14.94 0.05
CA ALA A 76 -2.84 -13.86 0.97
C ALA A 76 -1.89 -13.85 2.18
N ARG A 77 -1.59 -15.01 2.78
CA ARG A 77 -0.62 -15.12 3.89
C ARG A 77 0.78 -14.71 3.45
N ARG A 78 1.21 -15.10 2.25
CA ARG A 78 2.50 -14.70 1.67
C ARG A 78 2.58 -13.19 1.44
N LEU A 79 1.52 -12.59 0.88
CA LEU A 79 1.42 -11.14 0.70
C LEU A 79 1.54 -10.43 2.04
N TRP A 80 0.80 -10.88 3.06
CA TRP A 80 0.85 -10.31 4.40
C TRP A 80 2.23 -10.41 5.05
N HIS A 81 2.90 -11.55 4.87
CA HIS A 81 4.25 -11.73 5.37
C HIS A 81 5.24 -10.79 4.66
N ALA A 82 5.18 -10.70 3.34
CA ALA A 82 6.01 -9.77 2.56
C ALA A 82 5.74 -8.32 2.94
N PHE A 83 4.48 -7.97 3.19
CA PHE A 83 4.11 -6.64 3.65
C PHE A 83 4.70 -6.33 5.03
N ALA A 84 4.54 -7.23 6.01
CA ALA A 84 5.12 -7.05 7.34
C ALA A 84 6.65 -6.86 7.26
N LEU A 85 7.34 -7.71 6.49
CA LEU A 85 8.78 -7.56 6.26
C LEU A 85 9.16 -6.23 5.62
N SER A 86 8.37 -5.75 4.65
CA SER A 86 8.62 -4.46 4.01
C SER A 86 8.42 -3.29 4.99
N ILE A 87 7.44 -3.37 5.89
CA ILE A 87 7.23 -2.34 6.92
C ILE A 87 8.38 -2.37 7.91
N ASP A 88 8.74 -3.54 8.42
CA ASP A 88 9.84 -3.71 9.38
C ASP A 88 11.15 -3.18 8.79
N ALA A 89 11.44 -3.47 7.51
CA ALA A 89 12.63 -2.96 6.83
C ALA A 89 12.65 -1.42 6.72
N LYS A 90 11.52 -0.80 6.38
CA LYS A 90 11.40 0.66 6.28
C LYS A 90 11.56 1.34 7.65
N LEU A 91 10.96 0.76 8.68
CA LEU A 91 11.09 1.27 10.05
C LEU A 91 12.51 1.09 10.57
N ALA A 92 13.16 -0.05 10.28
CA ALA A 92 14.57 -0.27 10.62
C ALA A 92 15.50 0.74 9.91
N ALA A 93 15.24 1.04 8.63
CA ALA A 93 15.98 2.07 7.90
C ALA A 93 15.81 3.47 8.53
N ALA A 94 14.58 3.80 8.94
CA ALA A 94 14.29 5.06 9.62
C ALA A 94 14.96 5.14 11.01
N ALA A 95 14.89 4.07 11.81
CA ALA A 95 15.49 4.00 13.14
C ALA A 95 17.03 4.03 13.09
N ALA A 96 17.64 3.43 12.07
CA ALA A 96 19.09 3.48 11.83
C ALA A 96 19.57 4.82 11.24
N GLY A 97 18.66 5.74 10.91
CA GLY A 97 18.98 7.03 10.28
C GLY A 97 19.45 6.92 8.82
N VAL A 98 19.21 5.78 8.16
CA VAL A 98 19.52 5.58 6.72
C VAL A 98 18.60 6.46 5.87
N ALA A 99 17.36 6.64 6.31
CA ALA A 99 16.38 7.52 5.70
C ALA A 99 15.46 8.11 6.77
N THR A 100 14.64 9.10 6.41
CA THR A 100 13.57 9.57 7.29
C THR A 100 12.32 8.70 7.09
N LEU A 101 11.47 8.60 8.11
CA LEU A 101 10.17 7.93 7.99
C LEU A 101 9.35 8.53 6.82
N GLU A 102 9.39 9.85 6.66
CA GLU A 102 8.72 10.52 5.56
C GLU A 102 9.24 10.06 4.18
N SER A 103 10.55 9.94 4.02
CA SER A 103 11.18 9.49 2.76
C SER A 103 10.80 8.04 2.45
N GLU A 104 10.89 7.14 3.43
CA GLU A 104 10.57 5.71 3.25
C GLU A 104 9.11 5.48 2.88
N PHE A 105 8.21 6.32 3.40
CA PHE A 105 6.78 6.22 3.18
C PHE A 105 6.22 7.26 2.21
N LEU A 106 7.09 8.01 1.50
CA LEU A 106 6.70 9.16 0.66
C LEU A 106 5.60 8.82 -0.35
N ALA A 107 5.76 7.69 -1.04
CA ALA A 107 4.78 7.20 -2.02
C ALA A 107 3.36 7.07 -1.45
N HIS A 108 3.24 6.82 -0.14
CA HIS A 108 2.00 6.55 0.55
C HIS A 108 1.47 7.77 1.33
N VAL A 109 2.13 8.93 1.24
CA VAL A 109 1.64 10.17 1.84
C VAL A 109 0.31 10.55 1.18
N VAL A 110 -0.70 10.83 2.00
CA VAL A 110 -2.03 11.27 1.56
C VAL A 110 -2.00 12.78 1.31
N LEU A 111 -2.45 13.16 0.13
CA LEU A 111 -2.58 14.54 -0.33
C LEU A 111 -4.03 15.04 -0.19
N PRO A 112 -4.27 16.37 -0.25
CA PRO A 112 -5.62 16.92 -0.30
C PRO A 112 -6.44 16.31 -1.45
N GLY A 113 -7.63 15.79 -1.17
CA GLY A 113 -8.41 15.02 -2.15
C GLY A 113 -8.34 13.50 -1.97
N ASN A 114 -7.72 13.01 -0.89
CA ASN A 114 -7.76 11.61 -0.45
C ASN A 114 -7.09 10.60 -1.42
N HIS A 115 -6.17 11.10 -2.24
CA HIS A 115 -5.24 10.32 -3.06
C HIS A 115 -3.84 10.37 -2.43
N THR A 116 -2.98 9.42 -2.80
CA THR A 116 -1.59 9.36 -2.33
C THR A 116 -0.62 10.00 -3.32
N VAL A 117 0.61 10.29 -2.89
CA VAL A 117 1.67 10.80 -3.78
C VAL A 117 1.90 9.88 -4.98
N ILE A 118 1.86 8.55 -4.79
CA ILE A 118 2.01 7.62 -5.90
C ILE A 118 0.84 7.70 -6.89
N ASP A 119 -0.40 7.88 -6.41
CA ASP A 119 -1.57 8.03 -7.28
C ASP A 119 -1.45 9.27 -8.21
N GLU A 120 -0.89 10.37 -7.71
CA GLU A 120 -0.65 11.59 -8.50
C GLU A 120 0.56 11.47 -9.44
N LEU A 121 1.65 10.84 -8.98
CA LEU A 121 2.90 10.78 -9.73
C LEU A 121 2.96 9.65 -10.76
N GLU A 122 2.26 8.54 -10.56
CA GLU A 122 2.24 7.40 -11.49
C GLU A 122 1.93 7.82 -12.95
N PRO A 123 0.87 8.61 -13.26
CA PRO A 123 0.61 9.04 -14.63
C PRO A 123 1.68 9.99 -15.18
N VAL A 124 2.25 10.85 -14.33
CA VAL A 124 3.31 11.80 -14.71
C VAL A 124 4.60 11.05 -15.06
N ILE A 125 4.96 10.07 -14.25
CA ILE A 125 6.12 9.20 -14.46
C ILE A 125 5.93 8.41 -15.76
N ALA A 126 4.78 7.77 -15.95
CA ALA A 126 4.48 7.00 -17.16
C ALA A 126 4.59 7.85 -18.43
N SER A 127 4.01 9.07 -18.41
CA SER A 127 4.11 10.02 -19.53
C SER A 127 5.56 10.44 -19.80
N SER A 128 6.36 10.65 -18.75
CA SER A 128 7.77 11.07 -18.88
C SER A 128 8.62 9.98 -19.53
N TYR A 129 8.45 8.72 -19.11
CA TYR A 129 9.13 7.59 -19.73
C TYR A 129 8.70 7.37 -21.19
N GLN A 130 7.42 7.57 -21.52
CA GLN A 130 6.92 7.42 -22.89
C GLN A 130 7.38 8.55 -23.81
N SER A 131 7.48 9.77 -23.30
CA SER A 131 7.85 10.96 -24.09
C SER A 131 9.36 11.23 -24.12
N GLY A 132 10.13 10.61 -23.22
CA GLY A 132 11.56 10.90 -23.03
C GLY A 132 11.85 12.29 -22.46
N GLN A 133 10.82 12.99 -21.99
CA GLN A 133 10.91 14.33 -21.42
C GLN A 133 10.83 14.28 -19.89
N PRO A 134 11.49 15.20 -19.18
CA PRO A 134 11.39 15.28 -17.72
C PRO A 134 9.94 15.53 -17.27
N PRO A 135 9.54 15.03 -16.09
CA PRO A 135 8.18 15.20 -15.58
C PRO A 135 7.85 16.68 -15.37
N LEU A 136 6.77 17.13 -16.01
CA LEU A 136 6.20 18.46 -15.78
C LEU A 136 5.39 18.41 -14.48
N ILE A 137 6.01 18.84 -13.38
CA ILE A 137 5.30 19.02 -12.12
C ILE A 137 4.49 20.31 -12.24
N ARG A 138 3.15 20.19 -12.28
CA ARG A 138 2.25 21.35 -12.26
C ARG A 138 2.43 22.08 -10.94
N THR A 139 3.08 23.23 -10.96
CA THR A 139 3.15 24.12 -9.80
C THR A 139 1.73 24.62 -9.51
N ALA A 140 1.26 24.39 -8.28
CA ALA A 140 0.02 25.01 -7.82
C ALA A 140 0.24 26.53 -7.85
N THR A 141 -0.60 27.24 -8.61
CA THR A 141 -0.62 28.71 -8.59
C THR A 141 -0.95 29.13 -7.16
N PRO A 142 -0.09 29.91 -6.48
CA PRO A 142 -0.44 30.41 -5.16
C PRO A 142 -1.74 31.21 -5.27
N PRO A 143 -2.63 31.15 -4.26
CA PRO A 143 -3.82 31.99 -4.26
C PRO A 143 -3.36 33.44 -4.37
N LEU A 144 -4.01 34.18 -5.28
CA LEU A 144 -3.81 35.62 -5.40
C LEU A 144 -4.37 36.25 -4.13
N ASP A 145 -3.50 36.59 -3.18
CA ASP A 145 -3.85 37.44 -2.04
C ASP A 145 -4.36 38.78 -2.60
N GLY A 146 -5.60 39.12 -2.26
CA GLY A 146 -6.25 40.41 -2.51
C GLY A 146 -6.44 41.20 -1.24
#